data_AF-A0A841HVY0-F1
#
_entry.id   AF-A0A841HVY0-F1
#
_cell.length_a   1.000
_cell.length_b   1.000
_cell.length_c   1.000
_cell.angle_alpha   90.00
_cell.angle_beta   90.00
_cell.angle_gamma   90.00
#
_symmetry.space_group_name_H-M   'P 1'
#
loop_
_entity.id
_entity.type
_entity.pdbx_description
1 polymer ?
#
loop_
_entity_poly.entity_id
_entity_poly.type
_entity_poly.pdbx_seq_one_letter_code
_entity_poly.pdbx_strand_id
1 'polypeptide(L)'
;MIFLSAQQRAEVLETAHAVVQGRVPLLAGVIDPTTDRVIEHAQQARTIGVDALVLTSPFYARTSQPEILQHFRCVRESVDLPIIAYDIPVSTHYKLERATVVQLAREGVIVGLKDSSGDEANFRGVLLELQDQPGISLFTGSELTVDASLLMGARLRARSCQRGPARPCAAVRGGPPG
;
A
#
# COMPACT_ATOMS: atom_id res chain seq x y z
N MET A 1 -9.27 11.38 0.78
CA MET A 1 -8.22 12.16 0.07
C MET A 1 -8.63 12.65 -1.32
N ILE A 2 -9.49 11.96 -2.07
CA ILE A 2 -9.83 12.37 -3.45
C ILE A 2 -10.42 13.80 -3.55
N PHE A 3 -11.12 14.26 -2.51
CA PHE A 3 -11.73 15.60 -2.44
C PHE A 3 -10.78 16.71 -1.97
N LEU A 4 -9.54 16.39 -1.64
CA LEU A 4 -8.56 17.35 -1.14
C LEU A 4 -7.53 17.68 -2.22
N SER A 5 -7.21 18.96 -2.36
CA SER A 5 -6.09 19.42 -3.16
C SER A 5 -4.76 18.90 -2.59
N ALA A 6 -3.69 18.93 -3.38
CA ALA A 6 -2.36 18.52 -2.91
C ALA A 6 -1.91 19.32 -1.66
N GLN A 7 -2.22 20.62 -1.63
CA GLN A 7 -1.93 21.48 -0.48
C GLN A 7 -2.75 21.07 0.75
N GLN A 8 -4.06 20.85 0.61
CA GLN A 8 -4.90 20.42 1.74
C GLN A 8 -4.47 19.03 2.28
N ARG A 9 -4.01 18.14 1.40
CA ARG A 9 -3.44 16.85 1.81
C ARG A 9 -2.16 17.06 2.64
N ALA A 10 -1.30 17.98 2.23
CA ALA A 10 -0.10 18.38 2.98
C ALA A 10 -0.47 18.86 4.38
N GLU A 11 -1.37 19.83 4.46
CA GLU A 11 -1.78 20.48 5.71
C GLU A 11 -2.37 19.47 6.69
N VAL A 12 -3.18 18.52 6.21
CA VAL A 12 -3.72 17.43 7.02
C VAL A 12 -2.61 16.52 7.56
N LEU A 13 -1.66 16.13 6.71
CA LEU A 13 -0.56 15.25 7.12
C LEU A 13 0.41 15.95 8.09
N GLU A 14 0.75 17.21 7.86
CA GLU A 14 1.58 18.04 8.75
C GLU A 14 0.91 18.22 10.11
N THR A 15 -0.39 18.55 10.11
CA THR A 15 -1.17 18.66 11.34
C THR A 15 -1.20 17.34 12.09
N ALA A 16 -1.45 16.22 11.39
CA ALA A 16 -1.45 14.90 12.00
C ALA A 16 -0.06 14.55 12.58
N HIS A 17 1.02 14.82 11.86
CA HIS A 17 2.40 14.59 12.33
C HIS A 17 2.70 15.41 13.59
N ALA A 18 2.37 16.71 13.57
CA ALA A 18 2.57 17.63 14.69
C ALA A 18 1.76 17.24 15.93
N VAL A 19 0.55 16.69 15.75
CA VAL A 19 -0.29 16.21 16.85
C VAL A 19 0.20 14.85 17.36
N VAL A 20 0.51 13.90 16.49
CA VAL A 20 0.89 12.54 16.87
C VAL A 20 2.18 12.51 17.69
N GLN A 21 3.18 13.32 17.32
CA GLN A 21 4.46 13.43 18.03
C GLN A 21 5.11 12.06 18.32
N GLY A 22 5.05 11.14 17.36
CA GLY A 22 5.62 9.80 17.48
C GLY A 22 4.92 8.85 18.47
N ARG A 23 3.78 9.24 19.07
CA ARG A 23 3.05 8.40 20.03
C ARG A 23 2.48 7.13 19.40
N VAL A 24 2.10 7.20 18.12
CA VAL A 24 1.60 6.10 17.32
C VAL A 24 2.16 6.20 15.89
N PRO A 25 2.23 5.10 15.13
CA PRO A 25 2.62 5.16 13.72
C PRO A 25 1.64 6.00 12.90
N LEU A 26 2.14 6.92 12.09
CA LEU A 26 1.37 7.72 11.15
C LEU A 26 1.49 7.13 9.74
N LEU A 27 0.38 6.64 9.20
CA LEU A 27 0.32 6.06 7.85
C LEU A 27 -0.32 7.05 6.89
N ALA A 28 0.31 7.33 5.75
CA ALA A 28 -0.24 8.24 4.75
C ALA A 28 -0.80 7.48 3.55
N GLY A 29 -2.06 7.76 3.20
CA GLY A 29 -2.61 7.35 1.91
C GLY A 29 -1.97 8.13 0.77
N VAL A 30 -1.43 7.43 -0.23
CA VAL A 30 -0.84 8.05 -1.43
C VAL A 30 -1.69 7.68 -2.64
N ILE A 31 -2.96 8.06 -2.60
CA ILE A 31 -3.98 7.59 -3.55
C ILE A 31 -4.11 8.58 -4.72
N ASP A 32 -3.82 8.09 -5.92
CA ASP A 32 -3.92 8.84 -7.19
C ASP A 32 -3.95 7.84 -8.38
N PRO A 33 -4.61 8.14 -9.53
CA PRO A 33 -4.73 7.19 -10.64
C PRO A 33 -3.43 6.66 -11.25
N THR A 34 -2.34 7.45 -11.24
CA THR A 34 -1.12 7.12 -11.97
C THR A 34 0.10 7.01 -11.05
N THR A 35 1.06 6.16 -11.44
CA THR A 35 2.29 5.91 -10.68
C THR A 35 3.07 7.19 -10.37
N ASP A 36 3.28 8.08 -11.35
CA ASP A 36 4.09 9.28 -11.15
C ASP A 36 3.47 10.22 -10.09
N ARG A 37 2.15 10.39 -10.13
CA ARG A 37 1.42 11.22 -9.16
C ARG A 37 1.42 10.59 -7.77
N VAL A 38 1.31 9.27 -7.69
CA VAL A 38 1.50 8.53 -6.43
C VAL A 38 2.91 8.76 -5.87
N ILE A 39 3.95 8.72 -6.72
CA ILE A 39 5.34 8.96 -6.31
C ILE A 39 5.49 10.38 -5.75
N GLU A 40 4.90 11.40 -6.38
CA GLU A 40 4.87 12.77 -5.86
C GLU A 40 4.27 12.83 -4.44
N HIS A 41 3.10 12.21 -4.23
CA HIS A 41 2.46 12.16 -2.91
C HIS A 41 3.33 11.39 -1.89
N ALA A 42 4.00 10.32 -2.32
CA ALA A 42 4.87 9.50 -1.47
C ALA A 42 6.11 10.27 -1.01
N GLN A 43 6.74 11.02 -1.92
CA GLN A 43 7.89 11.87 -1.59
C GLN A 43 7.50 13.00 -0.64
N GLN A 44 6.34 13.62 -0.86
CA GLN A 44 5.81 14.65 0.03
C GLN A 44 5.54 14.07 1.43
N ALA A 45 4.86 12.93 1.52
CA ALA A 45 4.59 12.26 2.79
C ALA A 45 5.89 11.88 3.52
N ARG A 46 6.92 11.44 2.80
CA ARG A 46 8.26 11.19 3.36
C ARG A 46 8.87 12.45 3.98
N THR A 47 8.79 13.59 3.29
CA THR A 47 9.32 14.87 3.80
C THR A 47 8.62 15.30 5.09
N ILE A 48 7.32 15.04 5.23
CA ILE A 48 6.55 15.32 6.43
C ILE A 48 6.92 14.38 7.60
N GLY A 49 7.50 13.22 7.32
CA GLY A 49 7.97 12.28 8.34
C GLY A 49 6.94 11.24 8.76
N VAL A 50 6.15 10.72 7.80
CA VAL A 50 5.22 9.60 8.04
C VAL A 50 5.98 8.27 8.17
N ASP A 51 5.36 7.28 8.80
CA ASP A 51 6.01 6.00 9.11
C ASP A 51 5.82 4.94 8.02
N ALA A 52 4.74 5.01 7.25
CA ALA A 52 4.48 4.13 6.12
C ALA A 52 3.48 4.75 5.13
N LEU A 53 3.42 4.16 3.94
CA LEU A 53 2.52 4.56 2.87
C LEU A 53 1.41 3.52 2.70
N VAL A 54 0.20 3.97 2.40
CA VAL A 54 -0.94 3.14 2.04
C VAL A 54 -1.26 3.39 0.57
N LEU A 55 -1.07 2.36 -0.25
CA LEU A 55 -1.06 2.45 -1.71
C LEU A 55 -2.12 1.52 -2.33
N THR A 56 -2.98 2.06 -3.20
CA THR A 56 -3.96 1.29 -3.97
C THR A 56 -3.37 0.77 -5.28
N SER A 57 -4.11 -0.06 -6.01
CA SER A 57 -3.83 -0.25 -7.44
C SER A 57 -4.00 1.08 -8.21
N PRO A 58 -3.40 1.23 -9.40
CA PRO A 58 -3.84 2.21 -10.39
C PRO A 58 -5.34 2.05 -10.66
N PHE A 59 -5.98 3.15 -11.06
CA PHE A 59 -7.39 3.17 -11.39
C PHE A 59 -7.65 4.19 -12.50
N TYR A 60 -8.91 4.33 -12.94
CA TYR A 60 -9.34 5.09 -14.11
C TYR A 60 -8.88 4.49 -15.46
N ALA A 61 -7.57 4.35 -15.67
CA ALA A 61 -7.05 3.65 -16.85
C ALA A 61 -7.29 2.14 -16.75
N ARG A 62 -7.36 1.47 -17.90
CA ARG A 62 -7.34 -0.01 -17.93
C ARG A 62 -6.00 -0.50 -17.40
N THR A 63 -6.02 -1.42 -16.45
CA THR A 63 -4.80 -2.03 -15.91
C THR A 63 -4.89 -3.55 -15.79
N SER A 64 -3.75 -4.19 -15.50
CA SER A 64 -3.58 -5.64 -15.38
C SER A 64 -2.73 -5.98 -14.16
N GLN A 65 -2.76 -7.24 -13.69
CA GLN A 65 -1.95 -7.66 -12.54
C GLN A 65 -0.43 -7.41 -12.73
N PRO A 66 0.18 -7.66 -13.90
CA PRO A 66 1.59 -7.30 -14.14
C PRO A 66 1.88 -5.79 -14.00
N GLU A 67 0.96 -4.94 -14.48
CA GLU A 67 1.09 -3.49 -14.33
C GLU A 67 0.91 -3.04 -12.87
N ILE A 68 0.00 -3.68 -12.13
CA ILE A 68 -0.18 -3.46 -10.69
C ILE A 68 1.12 -3.82 -9.96
N LEU A 69 1.71 -5.00 -10.23
CA LEU A 69 3.00 -5.39 -9.66
C LEU A 69 4.07 -4.33 -9.92
N GLN A 70 4.17 -3.87 -11.17
CA GLN A 70 5.15 -2.87 -11.56
C GLN A 70 4.89 -1.52 -10.87
N HIS A 71 3.63 -1.11 -10.72
CA HIS A 71 3.25 0.11 -10.03
C HIS A 71 3.75 0.11 -8.57
N PHE A 72 3.48 -0.97 -7.82
CA PHE A 72 3.95 -1.11 -6.44
C PHE A 72 5.47 -1.09 -6.35
N ARG A 73 6.16 -1.78 -7.27
CA ARG A 73 7.63 -1.76 -7.35
C ARG A 73 8.14 -0.34 -7.58
N CYS A 74 7.70 0.35 -8.63
CA CYS A 74 8.15 1.72 -8.91
C CYS A 74 8.00 2.66 -7.71
N VAL A 75 6.88 2.58 -6.99
CA VAL A 75 6.67 3.42 -5.80
C VAL A 75 7.64 3.04 -4.68
N ARG A 76 7.79 1.74 -4.39
CA ARG A 76 8.72 1.23 -3.36
C ARG A 76 10.15 1.69 -3.55
N GLU A 77 10.57 1.85 -4.79
CA GLU A 77 11.95 2.21 -5.14
C GLU A 77 12.18 3.73 -5.10
N SER A 78 11.13 4.51 -5.35
CA SER A 78 11.17 5.98 -5.30
C SER A 78 11.27 6.55 -3.89
N VAL A 79 10.92 5.75 -2.87
CA VAL A 79 10.78 6.21 -1.49
C VAL A 79 11.25 5.14 -0.50
N ASP A 80 12.07 5.53 0.46
CA ASP A 80 12.55 4.63 1.52
C ASP A 80 11.54 4.57 2.69
N LEU A 81 10.31 4.19 2.36
CA LEU A 81 9.23 3.98 3.34
C LEU A 81 8.55 2.62 3.12
N PRO A 82 8.09 1.97 4.20
CA PRO A 82 7.29 0.77 4.12
C PRO A 82 5.97 1.04 3.38
N ILE A 83 5.53 0.10 2.55
CA ILE A 83 4.27 0.18 1.81
C ILE A 83 3.28 -0.87 2.32
N ILE A 84 2.05 -0.44 2.57
CA ILE A 84 0.89 -1.28 2.82
C ILE A 84 0.03 -1.23 1.56
N ALA A 85 -0.16 -2.37 0.91
CA ALA A 85 -1.09 -2.48 -0.21
C ALA A 85 -2.53 -2.30 0.30
N TYR A 86 -3.34 -1.54 -0.44
CA TYR A 86 -4.73 -1.29 -0.11
C TYR A 86 -5.64 -1.82 -1.21
N ASP A 87 -6.33 -2.92 -0.91
CA ASP A 87 -7.29 -3.54 -1.81
C ASP A 87 -8.70 -3.00 -1.56
N ILE A 88 -9.18 -2.16 -2.48
CA ILE A 88 -10.50 -1.49 -2.38
C ILE A 88 -11.17 -1.43 -3.76
N PRO A 89 -11.56 -2.59 -4.34
CA PRO A 89 -12.08 -2.65 -5.70
C PRO A 89 -13.36 -1.84 -5.93
N VAL A 90 -14.14 -1.55 -4.87
CA VAL A 90 -15.31 -0.65 -4.97
C VAL A 90 -14.92 0.78 -5.39
N SER A 91 -13.66 1.20 -5.13
CA SER A 91 -13.14 2.52 -5.52
C SER A 91 -12.16 2.47 -6.69
N THR A 92 -11.36 1.41 -6.79
CA THR A 92 -10.32 1.31 -7.84
C THR A 92 -10.81 0.57 -9.08
N HIS A 93 -11.88 -0.23 -8.97
CA HIS A 93 -12.35 -1.19 -9.97
C HIS A 93 -11.36 -2.31 -10.31
N TYR A 94 -10.28 -2.46 -9.52
CA TYR A 94 -9.31 -3.54 -9.66
C TYR A 94 -9.11 -4.24 -8.32
N LYS A 95 -9.21 -5.57 -8.35
CA LYS A 95 -8.92 -6.45 -7.22
C LYS A 95 -7.41 -6.70 -7.17
N LEU A 96 -6.82 -6.57 -5.98
CA LEU A 96 -5.50 -7.16 -5.72
C LEU A 96 -5.68 -8.67 -5.54
N GLU A 97 -5.36 -9.43 -6.58
CA GLU A 97 -5.44 -10.89 -6.53
C GLU A 97 -4.49 -11.45 -5.48
N ARG A 98 -4.88 -12.57 -4.86
CA ARG A 98 -4.05 -13.28 -3.87
C ARG A 98 -2.60 -13.45 -4.33
N ALA A 99 -2.41 -13.96 -5.55
CA ALA A 99 -1.08 -14.20 -6.12
C ALA A 99 -0.26 -12.90 -6.19
N THR A 100 -0.87 -11.80 -6.61
CA THR A 100 -0.25 -10.47 -6.65
C THR A 100 0.20 -10.00 -5.27
N VAL A 101 -0.68 -10.10 -4.26
CA VAL A 101 -0.35 -9.69 -2.88
C VAL A 101 0.78 -10.54 -2.31
N VAL A 102 0.68 -11.86 -2.45
CA VAL A 102 1.68 -12.81 -1.95
C VAL A 102 3.02 -12.53 -2.62
N GLN A 103 3.05 -12.33 -3.93
CA GLN A 103 4.27 -12.00 -4.66
C GLN A 103 4.91 -10.70 -4.13
N LEU A 104 4.15 -9.61 -4.01
CA LEU A 104 4.67 -8.33 -3.49
C LEU A 104 5.22 -8.47 -2.06
N ALA A 105 4.56 -9.26 -1.22
CA ALA A 105 4.99 -9.52 0.15
C ALA A 105 6.30 -10.32 0.19
N ARG A 106 6.42 -11.38 -0.61
CA ARG A 106 7.63 -12.22 -0.70
C ARG A 106 8.82 -11.46 -1.29
N GLU A 107 8.57 -10.54 -2.21
CA GLU A 107 9.59 -9.64 -2.75
C GLU A 107 10.02 -8.53 -1.76
N GLY A 108 9.30 -8.35 -0.65
CA GLY A 108 9.54 -7.27 0.30
C GLY A 108 9.13 -5.89 -0.22
N VAL A 109 8.32 -5.84 -1.28
CA VAL A 109 7.78 -4.59 -1.84
C VAL A 109 6.73 -4.01 -0.90
N ILE A 110 5.91 -4.87 -0.30
CA ILE A 110 4.94 -4.49 0.73
C ILE A 110 5.25 -5.15 2.07
N VAL A 111 4.92 -4.45 3.15
CA VAL A 111 4.99 -4.94 4.54
C VAL A 111 3.61 -5.25 5.12
N GLY A 112 2.56 -5.05 4.32
CA GLY A 112 1.20 -5.38 4.73
C GLY A 112 0.16 -5.22 3.64
N LEU A 113 -1.03 -5.71 3.95
CA LEU A 113 -2.25 -5.56 3.17
C LEU A 113 -3.32 -4.94 4.06
N LYS A 114 -4.04 -3.95 3.58
CA LYS A 114 -5.35 -3.56 4.08
C LYS A 114 -6.38 -4.02 3.04
N ASP A 115 -7.27 -4.94 3.42
CA ASP A 115 -8.28 -5.50 2.52
C ASP A 115 -9.66 -4.94 2.86
N SER A 116 -10.20 -4.10 1.98
CA SER A 116 -11.57 -3.56 2.02
C SER A 116 -12.41 -4.12 0.86
N SER A 117 -12.05 -5.29 0.32
CA SER A 117 -12.75 -5.87 -0.83
C SER A 117 -14.03 -6.62 -0.43
N GLY A 118 -14.17 -6.99 0.84
CA GLY A 118 -15.24 -7.88 1.31
C GLY A 118 -15.11 -9.34 0.87
N ASP A 119 -13.99 -9.72 0.24
CA ASP A 119 -13.72 -11.10 -0.19
C ASP A 119 -12.90 -11.82 0.89
N GLU A 120 -13.62 -12.32 1.89
CA GLU A 120 -13.04 -13.02 3.03
C GLU A 120 -12.29 -14.30 2.64
N ALA A 121 -12.70 -14.95 1.53
CA ALA A 121 -12.03 -16.15 1.03
C ALA A 121 -10.65 -15.81 0.42
N ASN A 122 -10.56 -14.70 -0.33
CA ASN A 122 -9.28 -14.17 -0.79
C ASN A 122 -8.39 -13.76 0.38
N PHE A 123 -8.92 -12.95 1.30
CA PHE A 123 -8.19 -12.45 2.47
C PHE A 123 -7.64 -13.57 3.35
N ARG A 124 -8.47 -14.58 3.67
CA ARG A 124 -8.04 -15.78 4.40
C ARG A 124 -6.95 -16.54 3.66
N GLY A 125 -7.05 -16.64 2.34
CA GLY A 125 -6.01 -17.28 1.53
C GLY A 125 -4.67 -16.56 1.61
N VAL A 126 -4.66 -15.22 1.56
CA VAL A 126 -3.44 -14.41 1.77
C VAL A 126 -2.85 -14.66 3.16
N LEU A 127 -3.69 -14.69 4.21
CA LEU A 127 -3.26 -15.01 5.58
C LEU A 127 -2.53 -16.36 5.66
N LEU A 128 -3.09 -17.40 5.04
CA LEU A 128 -2.50 -18.74 5.06
C LEU A 128 -1.20 -18.83 4.26
N GLU A 129 -1.12 -18.18 3.11
CA GLU A 129 0.07 -18.20 2.24
C GLU A 129 1.23 -17.34 2.77
N LEU A 130 0.94 -16.39 3.67
CA LEU A 130 1.94 -15.50 4.27
C LEU A 130 2.14 -15.76 5.78
N GLN A 131 1.62 -16.87 6.31
CA GLN A 131 1.72 -17.19 7.74
C GLN A 131 3.18 -17.32 8.23
N ASP A 132 4.08 -17.74 7.35
CA ASP A 132 5.51 -17.90 7.57
C ASP A 132 6.31 -16.63 7.20
N GLN A 133 5.67 -15.61 6.60
CA GLN A 133 6.35 -14.38 6.21
C GLN A 133 6.57 -13.47 7.43
N PRO A 134 7.82 -13.26 7.88
CA PRO A 134 8.08 -12.41 9.03
C PRO A 134 7.76 -10.95 8.70
N GLY A 135 7.22 -10.23 9.70
CA GLY A 135 6.99 -8.79 9.61
C GLY A 135 5.73 -8.35 8.83
N ILE A 136 5.11 -9.22 8.03
CA ILE A 136 3.87 -8.88 7.31
C ILE A 136 2.73 -8.59 8.30
N SER A 137 1.91 -7.58 8.00
CA SER A 137 0.69 -7.25 8.75
C SER A 137 -0.51 -7.13 7.81
N LEU A 138 -1.55 -7.93 8.05
CA LEU A 138 -2.76 -7.95 7.24
C LEU A 138 -3.94 -7.40 8.06
N PHE A 139 -4.62 -6.39 7.53
CA PHE A 139 -5.72 -5.67 8.17
C PHE A 139 -7.00 -5.92 7.37
N THR A 140 -8.09 -6.24 8.06
CA THR A 140 -9.42 -6.18 7.45
C THR A 140 -9.94 -4.75 7.51
N GLY A 141 -10.61 -4.32 6.44
CA GLY A 141 -11.42 -3.12 6.40
C GLY A 141 -12.91 -3.39 6.54
N SER A 142 -13.31 -4.65 6.80
CA SER A 142 -14.69 -4.99 7.14
C SER A 142 -15.03 -4.48 8.54
N GLU A 143 -16.23 -3.92 8.70
CA GLU A 143 -16.77 -3.50 9.99
C GLU A 143 -17.64 -4.60 10.64
N LEU A 144 -18.05 -5.61 9.87
CA LEU A 144 -19.00 -6.64 10.30
C LEU A 144 -18.34 -7.98 10.67
N THR A 145 -17.14 -8.24 10.18
CA THR A 145 -16.42 -9.53 10.29
C THR A 145 -15.04 -9.37 10.93
N VAL A 146 -14.87 -8.33 11.75
CA VAL A 146 -13.60 -8.05 12.46
C VAL A 146 -13.24 -9.21 13.39
N ASP A 147 -14.22 -9.77 14.07
CA ASP A 147 -14.10 -10.93 14.94
C ASP A 147 -13.56 -12.16 14.20
N ALA A 148 -14.16 -12.51 13.06
CA ALA A 148 -13.71 -13.59 12.21
C ALA A 148 -12.29 -13.32 11.68
N SER A 149 -11.99 -12.10 11.25
CA SER A 149 -10.68 -11.70 10.76
C SER A 149 -9.59 -11.86 11.83
N LEU A 150 -9.86 -11.43 13.06
CA LEU A 150 -8.95 -11.60 14.19
C LEU A 150 -8.70 -13.08 14.52
N LEU A 151 -9.76 -13.91 14.51
CA LEU A 151 -9.64 -15.35 14.72
C LEU A 151 -8.77 -16.05 13.65
N MET A 152 -8.77 -15.52 12.41
CA MET A 152 -7.92 -16.02 11.32
C MET A 152 -6.46 -15.55 11.41
N GLY A 153 -6.11 -14.69 12.37
CA GLY A 153 -4.75 -14.16 12.56
C GLY A 153 -4.49 -12.80 11.89
N ALA A 154 -5.53 -12.11 11.41
CA ALA A 154 -5.42 -10.72 11.00
C ALA A 154 -4.98 -9.84 12.18
N ARG A 155 -4.34 -8.72 11.85
CA ARG A 155 -3.82 -7.78 12.85
C ARG A 155 -4.56 -6.45 12.72
N LEU A 156 -4.78 -5.80 13.87
CA LEU A 156 -5.34 -4.45 13.93
C LEU A 156 -4.25 -3.38 14.13
N ARG A 157 -3.00 -3.79 14.39
CA ARG A 157 -1.87 -2.89 14.60
C ARG A 157 -0.67 -3.28 13.74
N ALA A 158 -0.09 -2.29 13.04
CA ALA A 158 1.19 -2.46 12.37
C ALA A 158 2.29 -2.68 13.42
N ARG A 159 3.11 -3.73 13.27
CA ARG A 159 4.39 -3.76 14.01
C ARG A 159 5.26 -2.61 13.52
N SER A 160 6.22 -2.19 14.35
CA SER A 160 7.26 -1.22 13.94
C SER A 160 7.85 -1.65 12.60
N CYS A 161 7.52 -0.94 11.53
CA CYS A 161 8.03 -1.25 10.21
C CYS A 161 9.53 -0.94 10.22
N GLN A 162 10.37 -1.98 10.14
CA GLN A 162 11.80 -1.79 10.05
C GLN A 162 12.11 -1.25 8.64
N ARG A 163 12.78 -0.10 8.57
CA ARG A 163 13.20 0.52 7.29
C ARG A 163 14.26 -0.37 6.65
N GLY A 164 13.99 -0.88 5.45
CA GLY A 164 14.94 -1.64 4.63
C GLY A 164 15.23 -0.88 3.34
N PRO A 165 16.44 -0.97 2.76
CA PRO A 165 16.86 -0.10 1.66
C PRO A 165 16.06 -0.34 0.37
N ALA A 166 15.65 0.75 -0.30
CA ALA A 166 15.12 0.75 -1.66
C ALA A 166 16.21 0.37 -2.70
N ARG A 167 15.85 -0.38 -3.75
CA ARG A 167 16.69 -0.64 -4.95
C ARG A 167 16.05 0.04 -6.17
N PRO A 168 16.76 0.56 -7.18
CA PRO A 168 16.14 1.28 -8.30
C PRO A 168 15.67 0.38 -9.47
N CYS A 169 14.49 0.63 -10.05
CA CYS A 169 14.05 0.03 -11.33
C CYS A 169 14.59 0.83 -12.51
N ALA A 170 15.15 0.10 -13.47
CA ALA A 170 15.49 0.63 -14.78
C ALA A 170 14.22 0.97 -15.56
N ALA A 171 14.06 2.25 -15.90
CA ALA A 171 13.00 2.71 -16.78
C ALA A 171 13.04 1.98 -18.14
N VAL A 172 11.97 1.28 -18.49
CA VAL A 172 11.76 0.75 -19.84
C VAL A 172 11.47 1.93 -20.77
N ARG A 173 12.53 2.49 -21.37
CA ARG A 173 12.39 3.35 -22.55
C ARG A 173 12.06 2.43 -23.73
N GLY A 174 10.80 2.42 -24.15
CA GLY A 174 10.39 1.82 -25.41
C GLY A 174 11.07 2.56 -26.57
N GLY A 175 11.91 1.86 -27.32
CA GLY A 175 12.37 2.25 -28.65
C GLY A 175 12.05 1.11 -29.63
N PRO A 176 11.57 1.39 -30.86
CA PRO A 176 11.21 0.35 -31.82
C PRO A 176 12.46 -0.33 -32.41
N PRO A 177 12.33 -1.56 -32.94
CA PRO A 177 13.46 -2.29 -33.51
C PRO A 177 13.90 -1.66 -34.84
N GLY A 178 15.21 -1.43 -34.96
CA GLY A 178 15.91 -1.19 -36.23
C GLY A 178 16.61 -2.45 -36.70
#